data_AF-M4FC39-F1
#
_entry.id   AF-M4FC39-F1
#
_cell.length_a   1.000
_cell.length_b   1.000
_cell.length_c   1.000
_cell.angle_alpha   90.00
_cell.angle_beta   90.00
_cell.angle_gamma   90.00
#
_symmetry.space_group_name_H-M   'P 1'
#
loop_
_entity.id
_entity.type
_entity.pdbx_description
1 polymer ?
#
loop_
_entity_poly.entity_id
_entity_poly.type
_entity_poly.pdbx_seq_one_letter_code
_entity_poly.pdbx_strand_id
1 'polypeptide(L)'
;MISYSLLQTRDSILAVSDKMHVFLRAIVPAAQNNINTRFIILDKSRSPASASGKSCIALAADETAAVHIQLWGDECDAFEAGDIVKLANGIFSYVRNSGLLLRAGKRGKMEKMGEFTVAFVETPNVSEIQWNPDPENPKRYIQNGVVSAHSRIFPPLP
;
A
#
# COMPACT_ATOMS: atom_id res chain seq x y z
N MET A 1 -35.36 21.11 -7.98
CA MET A 1 -35.46 20.12 -6.88
C MET A 1 -34.91 18.80 -7.37
N ILE A 2 -33.62 18.56 -7.20
CA ILE A 2 -33.07 17.21 -7.43
C ILE A 2 -33.41 16.43 -6.16
N SER A 3 -34.16 15.34 -6.30
CA SER A 3 -34.76 14.63 -5.17
C SER A 3 -33.69 14.08 -4.23
N TYR A 4 -33.88 14.30 -2.93
CA TYR A 4 -33.08 13.71 -1.84
C TYR A 4 -32.91 12.20 -1.99
N SER A 5 -33.89 11.51 -2.57
CA SER A 5 -33.81 10.08 -2.88
C SER A 5 -32.71 9.72 -3.87
N LEU A 6 -32.46 10.54 -4.90
CA LEU A 6 -31.42 10.27 -5.90
C LEU A 6 -30.02 10.49 -5.33
N LEU A 7 -29.86 11.49 -4.45
CA LEU A 7 -28.62 11.75 -3.70
C LEU A 7 -28.33 10.63 -2.73
N GLN A 8 -29.31 10.22 -1.91
CA GLN A 8 -29.13 9.13 -0.96
C GLN A 8 -28.84 7.79 -1.66
N THR A 9 -29.40 7.57 -2.85
CA THR A 9 -29.10 6.37 -3.65
C THR A 9 -27.69 6.45 -4.27
N ARG A 10 -27.23 7.62 -4.73
CA ARG A 10 -25.83 7.80 -5.18
C ARG A 10 -24.84 7.66 -4.04
N ASP A 11 -25.10 8.24 -2.87
CA ASP A 11 -24.26 8.13 -1.69
C ASP A 11 -24.23 6.68 -1.18
N SER A 12 -25.36 5.97 -1.23
CA SER A 12 -25.43 4.54 -0.90
C SER A 12 -24.72 3.68 -1.94
N ILE A 13 -24.80 4.01 -3.23
CA ILE A 13 -24.08 3.31 -4.31
C ILE A 13 -22.56 3.59 -4.24
N LEU A 14 -22.16 4.81 -3.89
CA LEU A 14 -20.76 5.16 -3.64
C LEU A 14 -20.25 4.46 -2.37
N ALA A 15 -21.06 4.38 -1.30
CA ALA A 15 -20.74 3.65 -0.07
C ALA A 15 -20.69 2.12 -0.26
N VAL A 16 -21.51 1.56 -1.16
CA VAL A 16 -21.48 0.13 -1.52
C VAL A 16 -20.37 -0.19 -2.54
N SER A 17 -20.01 0.78 -3.40
CA SER A 17 -18.88 0.68 -4.33
C SER A 17 -17.52 0.89 -3.66
N ASP A 18 -17.51 1.49 -2.45
CA ASP A 18 -16.36 1.49 -1.56
C ASP A 18 -16.24 0.14 -0.84
N LYS A 19 -15.98 -0.90 -1.65
CA LYS A 19 -15.54 -2.22 -1.20
C LYS A 19 -14.49 -2.03 -0.11
N MET A 20 -14.93 -2.16 1.15
CA MET A 20 -14.18 -2.10 2.40
C MET A 20 -12.67 -2.00 2.19
N HIS A 21 -12.16 -0.78 2.16
CA HIS A 21 -10.72 -0.56 2.14
C HIS A 21 -10.11 -1.13 3.42
N VAL A 22 -9.09 -1.97 3.26
CA VAL A 22 -8.33 -2.53 4.36
C VAL A 22 -7.21 -1.57 4.69
N PHE A 23 -7.09 -1.21 5.96
CA PHE A 23 -5.98 -0.44 6.49
C PHE A 23 -4.66 -1.18 6.34
N LEU A 24 -3.57 -0.43 6.11
CA LEU A 24 -2.23 -0.98 5.94
C LEU A 24 -1.82 -1.82 7.13
N ARG A 25 -2.18 -1.44 8.36
CA ARG A 25 -1.85 -2.22 9.57
C ARG A 25 -2.47 -3.62 9.57
N ALA A 26 -3.56 -3.83 8.85
CA ALA A 26 -4.28 -5.10 8.80
C ALA A 26 -3.82 -6.03 7.65
N ILE A 27 -2.88 -5.60 6.80
CA ILE A 27 -2.38 -6.44 5.72
C ILE A 27 -1.36 -7.46 6.25
N VAL A 28 -1.38 -8.66 5.66
CA VAL A 28 -0.45 -9.75 5.98
C VAL A 28 0.19 -10.27 4.70
N PRO A 29 1.45 -10.75 4.74
CA PRO A 29 2.09 -11.32 3.57
C PRO A 29 1.31 -12.52 3.04
N ALA A 30 1.06 -12.53 1.74
CA ALA A 30 0.46 -13.67 1.04
C ALA A 30 0.84 -13.66 -0.43
N ALA A 31 1.07 -14.84 -1.02
CA ALA A 31 1.36 -14.96 -2.45
C ALA A 31 0.17 -14.56 -3.34
N GLN A 32 -1.06 -14.69 -2.82
CA GLN A 32 -2.30 -14.37 -3.51
C GLN A 32 -3.27 -13.72 -2.52
N ASN A 33 -3.30 -12.39 -2.51
CA ASN A 33 -4.27 -11.56 -1.82
C ASN A 33 -4.94 -10.60 -2.81
N ASN A 34 -6.12 -10.12 -2.45
CA ASN A 34 -6.85 -9.09 -3.20
C ASN A 34 -7.00 -7.88 -2.25
N ILE A 35 -5.88 -7.21 -1.97
CA ILE A 35 -5.89 -6.05 -1.05
C ILE A 35 -6.49 -4.86 -1.78
N ASN A 36 -7.55 -4.29 -1.23
CA ASN A 36 -8.06 -2.98 -1.63
C ASN A 36 -7.73 -2.01 -0.52
N THR A 37 -6.93 -0.98 -0.79
CA THR A 37 -6.44 -0.05 0.23
C THR A 37 -6.26 1.34 -0.37
N ARG A 38 -6.08 2.35 0.49
CA ARG A 38 -5.82 3.74 0.12
C ARG A 38 -4.69 4.24 1.01
N PHE A 39 -3.76 4.97 0.43
CA PHE A 39 -2.60 5.49 1.14
C PHE A 39 -2.12 6.79 0.49
N ILE A 40 -1.34 7.56 1.24
CA ILE A 40 -0.54 8.66 0.71
C ILE A 40 0.89 8.19 0.43
N ILE A 41 1.48 8.65 -0.66
CA ILE A 41 2.90 8.45 -0.94
C ILE A 41 3.70 9.50 -0.19
N LEU A 42 4.67 9.07 0.61
CA LEU A 42 5.53 9.94 1.42
C LEU A 42 6.85 10.25 0.72
N ASP A 43 7.47 9.24 0.09
CA ASP A 43 8.75 9.38 -0.60
C ASP A 43 8.88 8.31 -1.71
N LYS A 44 9.77 8.52 -2.68
CA LYS A 44 9.97 7.64 -3.84
C LYS A 44 11.45 7.54 -4.21
N SER A 45 11.95 6.31 -4.30
CA SER A 45 13.32 5.99 -4.72
C SER A 45 13.31 5.22 -6.03
N ARG A 46 14.02 5.74 -7.03
CA ARG A 46 14.28 5.01 -8.29
C ARG A 46 15.42 4.04 -8.04
N SER A 47 15.15 2.73 -8.11
CA SER A 47 16.19 1.72 -7.88
C SER A 47 17.25 1.75 -9.00
N PRO A 48 18.56 1.86 -8.68
CA PRO A 48 19.63 1.81 -9.69
C PRO A 48 19.77 0.41 -10.31
N ALA A 49 19.19 -0.64 -9.72
CA ALA A 49 19.26 -2.02 -10.22
C ALA A 49 18.25 -2.35 -11.33
N SER A 50 17.46 -1.37 -11.82
CA SER A 50 16.44 -1.58 -12.86
C SER A 50 17.00 -1.69 -14.29
N ALA A 51 18.23 -2.19 -14.44
CA ALA A 51 18.91 -2.37 -15.73
C ALA A 51 18.15 -3.29 -16.73
N SER A 52 17.06 -3.93 -16.32
CA SER A 52 16.18 -4.73 -17.19
C SER A 52 14.69 -4.33 -17.19
N GLY A 53 14.28 -3.23 -16.55
CA GLY A 53 12.89 -2.79 -16.55
C GLY A 53 12.51 -1.93 -15.35
N LYS A 54 12.05 -0.71 -15.63
CA LYS A 54 11.81 0.42 -14.73
C LYS A 54 10.86 0.08 -13.57
N SER A 55 11.36 -0.39 -12.43
CA SER A 55 10.60 -0.39 -11.18
C SER A 55 11.24 0.55 -10.17
N CYS A 56 10.41 1.14 -9.34
CA CYS A 56 10.82 2.03 -8.27
C CYS A 56 10.09 1.62 -6.99
N ILE A 57 10.67 1.99 -5.86
CA ILE A 57 10.08 1.74 -4.55
C ILE A 57 9.59 3.07 -4.02
N ALA A 58 8.43 3.08 -3.40
CA ALA A 58 7.91 4.25 -2.69
C ALA A 58 7.62 3.88 -1.23
N LEU A 59 7.77 4.86 -0.33
CA LEU A 59 7.21 4.80 0.99
C LEU A 59 5.78 5.34 0.91
N ALA A 60 4.82 4.58 1.42
CA ALA A 60 3.44 5.00 1.53
C ALA A 60 2.91 4.78 2.94
N ALA A 61 1.88 5.52 3.32
CA ALA A 61 1.27 5.41 4.64
C ALA A 61 -0.22 5.71 4.63
N ASP A 62 -0.89 5.22 5.67
CA ASP A 62 -2.25 5.60 6.07
C ASP A 62 -2.25 5.92 7.57
N GLU A 63 -3.40 6.20 8.15
CA GLU A 63 -3.54 6.55 9.57
C GLU A 63 -3.14 5.41 10.54
N THR A 64 -2.86 4.20 10.04
CA THR A 64 -2.61 3.00 10.85
C THR A 64 -1.19 2.45 10.74
N ALA A 65 -0.52 2.61 9.59
CA ALA A 65 0.82 2.12 9.34
C ALA A 65 1.44 2.72 8.05
N ALA A 66 2.75 2.47 7.90
CA ALA A 66 3.47 2.65 6.63
C ALA A 66 3.72 1.32 5.92
N VAL A 67 4.07 1.38 4.63
CA VAL A 67 4.40 0.24 3.79
C VAL A 67 5.37 0.66 2.66
N HIS A 68 6.21 -0.26 2.20
CA HIS A 68 6.94 -0.09 0.95
C HIS A 68 6.11 -0.57 -0.25
N ILE A 69 5.96 0.28 -1.25
CA ILE A 69 5.25 0.01 -2.50
C ILE A 69 6.25 -0.27 -3.62
N GLN A 70 5.99 -1.29 -4.45
CA GLN A 70 6.66 -1.45 -5.73
C GLN A 70 5.77 -0.92 -6.86
N LEU A 71 6.30 0.02 -7.62
CA LEU A 71 5.67 0.61 -8.80
C LEU A 71 6.39 0.15 -10.07
N TRP A 72 5.67 0.06 -11.19
CA TRP A 72 6.19 -0.43 -12.47
C TRP A 72 6.00 0.56 -13.62
N GLY A 73 7.02 0.70 -14.44
CA GLY A 73 6.98 1.44 -15.71
C GLY A 73 6.46 2.86 -15.49
N ASP A 74 5.33 3.16 -16.12
CA ASP A 74 4.71 4.48 -16.10
C ASP A 74 4.18 4.86 -14.70
N GLU A 75 3.90 3.89 -13.82
CA GLU A 75 3.50 4.18 -12.42
C GLU A 75 4.61 4.94 -11.67
N CYS A 76 5.88 4.69 -12.00
CA CYS A 76 7.01 5.38 -11.38
C CYS A 76 7.09 6.85 -11.76
N ASP A 77 6.61 7.21 -12.94
CA ASP A 77 6.60 8.58 -13.43
C ASP A 77 5.24 9.27 -13.15
N ALA A 78 4.17 8.49 -12.95
CA ALA A 78 2.82 9.01 -12.72
C ALA A 78 2.52 9.41 -11.27
N PHE A 79 3.12 8.71 -10.29
CA PHE A 79 2.86 8.95 -8.87
C PHE A 79 4.01 9.68 -8.20
N GLU A 80 3.70 10.72 -7.42
CA GLU A 80 4.67 11.52 -6.68
C GLU A 80 4.38 11.56 -5.17
N ALA A 81 5.35 12.02 -4.39
CA ALA A 81 5.13 12.28 -2.97
C ALA A 81 4.00 13.30 -2.76
N GLY A 82 3.12 13.03 -1.81
CA GLY A 82 1.90 13.80 -1.55
C GLY A 82 0.64 13.24 -2.22
N ASP A 83 0.79 12.33 -3.20
CA ASP A 83 -0.33 11.71 -3.90
C ASP A 83 -1.09 10.74 -3.01
N ILE A 84 -2.42 10.85 -3.04
CA ILE A 84 -3.33 9.87 -2.45
C ILE A 84 -3.68 8.86 -3.53
N VAL A 85 -3.34 7.60 -3.29
CA VAL A 85 -3.51 6.51 -4.25
C VAL A 85 -4.45 5.46 -3.70
N LYS A 86 -5.41 5.03 -4.53
CA LYS A 86 -6.26 3.86 -4.29
C LYS A 86 -5.66 2.68 -5.03
N LEU A 87 -5.37 1.61 -4.28
CA LEU A 87 -4.93 0.33 -4.82
C LEU A 87 -6.09 -0.66 -4.76
N ALA A 88 -6.42 -1.26 -5.90
CA ALA A 88 -7.36 -2.39 -5.99
C ALA A 88 -6.64 -3.68 -6.38
N ASN A 89 -7.07 -4.81 -5.82
CA ASN A 89 -6.51 -6.15 -6.04
C ASN A 89 -4.96 -6.18 -5.92
N GLY A 90 -4.45 -5.48 -4.91
CA GLY A 90 -3.04 -5.42 -4.59
C GLY A 90 -2.52 -6.70 -3.94
N ILE A 91 -1.20 -6.88 -4.06
CA ILE A 91 -0.47 -7.99 -3.47
C ILE A 91 0.62 -7.52 -2.53
N PHE A 92 0.54 -7.95 -1.27
CA PHE A 92 1.62 -7.78 -0.29
C PHE A 92 2.38 -9.10 -0.12
N SER A 93 3.63 -9.14 -0.60
CA SER A 93 4.43 -10.37 -0.67
C SER A 93 5.92 -10.10 -0.64
N TYR A 94 6.72 -11.13 -0.34
CA TYR A 94 8.17 -11.03 -0.38
C TYR A 94 8.68 -10.97 -1.82
N VAL A 95 9.57 -10.01 -2.08
CA VAL A 95 10.29 -9.83 -3.34
C VAL A 95 11.77 -10.09 -3.08
N ARG A 96 12.36 -10.97 -3.90
CA ARG A 96 13.77 -11.34 -3.78
C ARG A 96 14.65 -10.09 -3.80
N ASN A 97 15.54 -9.97 -2.82
CA ASN A 97 16.49 -8.87 -2.62
C ASN A 97 15.88 -7.50 -2.22
N SER A 98 14.56 -7.37 -2.13
CA SER A 98 13.90 -6.10 -1.77
C SER A 98 13.00 -6.18 -0.54
N GLY A 99 12.79 -7.38 0.02
CA GLY A 99 11.96 -7.57 1.22
C GLY A 99 10.47 -7.60 0.90
N LEU A 100 9.63 -7.18 1.85
CA LEU A 100 8.18 -7.17 1.70
C LEU A 100 7.71 -5.91 0.98
N LEU A 101 7.01 -6.07 -0.15
CA LEU A 101 6.49 -4.96 -0.93
C LEU A 101 5.00 -5.17 -1.20
N LEU A 102 4.23 -4.07 -1.16
CA LEU A 102 2.87 -4.01 -1.68
C LEU A 102 2.92 -3.54 -3.13
N ARG A 103 2.19 -4.20 -4.03
CA ARG A 103 2.23 -3.94 -5.47
C ARG A 103 0.88 -4.21 -6.12
N ALA A 104 0.64 -3.66 -7.30
CA ALA A 104 -0.50 -4.10 -8.12
C ALA A 104 -0.31 -5.58 -8.52
N GLY A 105 -1.34 -6.40 -8.30
CA GLY A 105 -1.39 -7.76 -8.84
C GLY A 105 -1.65 -7.76 -10.35
N LYS A 106 -1.73 -8.95 -10.97
CA LYS A 106 -2.04 -9.08 -12.42
C LYS A 106 -3.36 -8.40 -12.83
N ARG A 107 -4.34 -8.35 -11.90
CA ARG A 107 -5.63 -7.65 -12.05
C ARG A 107 -5.71 -6.43 -11.13
N GLY A 108 -4.58 -6.02 -10.57
CA GLY A 108 -4.48 -4.89 -9.69
C GLY A 108 -4.34 -3.60 -10.47
N LYS A 109 -4.78 -2.51 -9.87
CA LYS A 109 -4.69 -1.17 -10.44
C LYS A 109 -4.45 -0.17 -9.34
N MET A 110 -3.60 0.82 -9.61
CA MET A 110 -3.45 2.01 -8.78
C MET A 110 -4.08 3.20 -9.50
N GLU A 111 -4.81 4.02 -8.75
CA GLU A 111 -5.45 5.24 -9.25
C GLU A 111 -5.17 6.39 -8.29
N LYS A 112 -4.70 7.52 -8.82
CA LYS A 112 -4.57 8.76 -8.06
C LYS A 112 -5.95 9.33 -7.78
N MET A 113 -6.25 9.58 -6.51
CA MET A 113 -7.54 10.09 -6.03
C MET A 113 -7.49 11.57 -5.64
N GLY A 114 -6.30 12.11 -5.41
CA GLY A 114 -6.11 13.48 -4.94
C GLY A 114 -4.75 13.65 -4.27
N GLU A 115 -4.60 14.70 -3.47
CA GLU A 115 -3.33 15.09 -2.85
C GLU A 115 -3.55 15.66 -1.42
N PHE A 116 -2.52 15.58 -0.57
CA PHE A 116 -2.28 16.39 0.66
C PHE A 116 -3.25 16.34 1.86
N THR A 117 -4.44 15.75 1.78
CA THR A 117 -5.50 15.91 2.81
C THR A 117 -5.84 14.62 3.60
N VAL A 118 -4.85 13.79 3.94
CA VAL A 118 -5.07 12.58 4.73
C VAL A 118 -4.15 12.49 5.94
N ALA A 119 -4.68 11.96 7.04
CA ALA A 119 -3.88 11.58 8.20
C ALA A 119 -3.03 10.35 7.86
N PHE A 120 -1.80 10.30 8.37
CA PHE A 120 -0.92 9.15 8.21
C PHE A 120 0.02 8.98 9.41
N VAL A 121 0.55 7.76 9.57
CA VAL A 121 1.64 7.45 10.49
C VAL A 121 2.76 6.73 9.74
N GLU A 122 4.01 7.11 10.02
CA GLU A 122 5.18 6.44 9.42
C GLU A 122 5.55 5.13 10.12
N THR A 123 5.00 4.90 11.32
CA THR A 123 5.35 3.76 12.16
C THR A 123 4.09 3.07 12.71
N PRO A 124 4.05 1.73 12.75
CA PRO A 124 5.07 0.82 12.20
C PRO A 124 5.03 0.77 10.66
N ASN A 125 6.13 0.35 10.05
CA ASN A 125 6.16 -0.01 8.64
C ASN A 125 5.94 -1.53 8.48
N VAL A 126 4.85 -1.95 7.84
CA VAL A 126 4.50 -3.37 7.69
C VAL A 126 5.48 -4.16 6.81
N SER A 127 6.21 -3.47 5.92
CA SER A 127 7.32 -4.05 5.15
C SER A 127 8.55 -4.37 5.99
N GLU A 128 8.64 -3.78 7.19
CA GLU A 128 9.71 -3.97 8.15
C GLU A 128 9.20 -4.65 9.43
N ILE A 129 8.12 -5.42 9.32
CA ILE A 129 7.69 -6.35 10.35
C ILE A 129 8.33 -7.72 10.08
N GLN A 130 8.78 -8.40 11.14
CA GLN A 130 9.14 -9.80 11.06
C GLN A 130 7.87 -10.66 11.09
N TRP A 131 7.61 -11.35 9.99
CA TRP A 131 6.48 -12.25 9.84
C TRP A 131 6.94 -13.70 9.90
N ASN A 132 6.36 -14.47 10.81
CA ASN A 132 6.63 -15.91 10.92
C ASN A 132 5.39 -16.70 10.48
N PRO A 133 5.55 -17.87 9.83
CA PRO A 133 4.43 -18.77 9.60
C PRO A 133 3.78 -19.13 10.93
N ASP A 134 2.46 -19.12 10.96
CA ASP A 134 1.69 -19.56 12.11
C ASP A 134 1.93 -21.08 12.34
N PRO A 135 2.38 -21.50 13.54
CA PRO A 135 2.61 -22.90 13.86
C PRO A 135 1.35 -23.78 13.71
N GLU A 136 0.16 -23.21 13.93
CA GLU A 136 -1.11 -23.92 13.83
C GLU A 136 -1.64 -23.94 12.39
N ASN A 137 -1.28 -22.94 11.59
CA ASN A 137 -1.68 -22.85 10.19
C ASN A 137 -0.57 -22.21 9.32
N PRO A 138 0.34 -23.01 8.74
CA PRO A 138 1.49 -22.49 7.97
C PRO A 138 1.13 -21.63 6.75
N LYS A 139 -0.14 -21.55 6.36
CA LYS A 139 -0.63 -20.64 5.31
C LYS A 139 -0.89 -19.22 5.83
N ARG A 140 -0.88 -19.00 7.13
CA ARG A 140 -1.05 -17.70 7.79
C ARG A 140 0.29 -17.24 8.33
N TYR A 141 0.42 -15.93 8.47
CA TYR A 141 1.58 -15.28 9.08
C TYR A 141 1.15 -14.55 10.34
N ILE A 142 1.99 -14.65 11.37
CA ILE A 142 1.87 -13.92 12.62
C ILE A 142 2.97 -12.87 12.73
N GLN A 143 2.60 -11.71 13.26
CA GLN A 143 3.55 -10.62 13.53
C GLN A 143 4.38 -10.96 14.77
N ASN A 144 5.70 -11.05 14.61
CA ASN A 144 6.63 -11.38 15.69
C ASN A 144 7.31 -10.14 16.31
N GLY A 145 7.62 -9.14 15.49
CA GLY A 145 8.33 -7.94 15.94
C GLY A 145 8.54 -6.91 14.84
N VAL A 146 8.96 -5.71 15.23
CA VAL A 146 9.34 -4.64 14.30
C VAL A 146 10.85 -4.72 14.06
N VAL A 147 11.26 -4.83 12.80
CA VAL A 147 12.67 -4.92 12.37
C VAL A 147 13.38 -3.57 12.54
N SER A 148 12.66 -2.48 12.26
CA SER A 148 13.16 -1.11 12.39
C SER A 148 12.02 -0.14 12.70
N ALA A 149 12.30 0.87 13.52
CA ALA A 149 11.31 1.88 13.89
C ALA A 149 10.86 2.71 12.68
N HIS A 150 11.78 3.02 11.77
CA HIS A 150 11.54 3.76 10.53
C HIS A 150 12.11 3.01 9.33
N SER A 151 11.61 3.36 8.14
CA SER A 151 12.02 2.80 6.86
C SER A 151 13.54 2.88 6.66
N ARG A 152 14.19 1.74 6.41
CA ARG A 152 15.63 1.70 6.08
C ARG A 152 15.94 2.17 4.66
N ILE A 153 14.95 2.16 3.77
CA ILE A 153 15.07 2.68 2.39
C ILE A 153 14.89 4.19 2.36
N PHE A 154 14.08 4.71 3.28
CA PHE A 154 13.67 6.11 3.36
C PHE A 154 13.84 6.57 4.81
N PRO A 155 15.09 6.81 5.26
CA PRO A 155 15.33 7.26 6.62
C PRO A 155 14.68 8.63 6.84
N PRO A 156 14.20 8.94 8.06
CA PRO A 156 13.71 10.27 8.39
C PRO A 156 14.78 11.32 8.09
N LEU A 157 14.35 12.47 7.55
CA LEU A 157 15.24 13.61 7.39
C LEU A 157 15.65 14.13 8.79
N PRO A 158 16.93 14.51 8.99
CA PRO A 158 17.43 15.03 10.26
C PRO A 158 16.85 16.39 10.64
#